data_AF-A0A925M7B4-F1
#
_entry.id   AF-A0A925M7B4-F1
#
_cell.length_a   1.000
_cell.length_b   1.000
_cell.length_c   1.000
_cell.angle_alpha   90.00
_cell.angle_beta   90.00
_cell.angle_gamma   90.00
#
_symmetry.space_group_name_H-M   'P 1'
#
loop_
_entity.id
_entity.type
_entity.pdbx_description
1 polymer ?
#
loop_
_entity_poly.entity_id
_entity_poly.type
_entity_poly.pdbx_seq_one_letter_code
_entity_poly.pdbx_strand_id
1 'polypeptide(L)'
;MQPSTEFLTPEECAEVDKALLTSREKFSARVAIYALRSLKQIAQKNGVAITQLEPQQIEDWIYQDESLQTGIDREFRPFFSQLVIASSKPLGQMAQQTGVAI
;
A
#
# COMPACT_ATOMS: atom_id res chain seq x y z
N MET A 1 -2.94 26.16 4.58
CA MET A 1 -2.22 24.95 4.97
C MET A 1 -2.74 23.83 4.10
N GLN A 2 -1.91 23.27 3.22
CA GLN A 2 -2.34 22.17 2.35
C GLN A 2 -2.66 20.98 3.25
N PRO A 3 -3.82 20.32 3.11
CA PRO A 3 -4.06 19.05 3.78
C PRO A 3 -3.03 18.09 3.19
N SER A 4 -2.00 17.78 3.97
CA SER A 4 -1.13 16.65 3.70
C SER A 4 -2.04 15.43 3.64
N THR A 5 -2.19 14.84 2.45
CA THR A 5 -2.83 13.54 2.28
C THR A 5 -1.99 12.54 3.07
N GLU A 6 -2.33 12.35 4.35
CA GLU A 6 -1.60 11.44 5.22
C GLU A 6 -2.04 10.02 4.89
N PHE A 7 -1.28 9.38 4.00
CA PHE A 7 -1.43 7.96 3.67
C PHE A 7 -1.24 7.07 4.91
N LEU A 8 -0.45 7.53 5.86
CA LEU A 8 -0.06 6.79 7.05
C LEU A 8 -0.81 7.29 8.29
N THR A 9 -0.97 6.41 9.28
CA THR A 9 -1.35 6.88 10.61
C THR A 9 -0.21 7.73 11.20
N PRO A 10 -0.50 8.60 12.18
CA PRO A 10 0.54 9.40 12.85
C PRO A 10 1.68 8.54 13.42
N GLU A 11 1.38 7.34 13.91
CA GLU A 11 2.38 6.40 14.40
C GLU A 11 3.28 5.88 13.28
N GLU A 12 2.70 5.45 12.15
CA GLU A 12 3.44 4.98 10.98
C GLU A 12 4.31 6.11 10.39
N CYS A 13 3.80 7.34 10.35
CA CYS A 13 4.57 8.53 9.96
C CYS A 13 5.76 8.76 10.89
N ALA A 14 5.56 8.67 12.21
CA ALA A 14 6.62 8.83 13.19
C ALA A 14 7.72 7.77 13.04
N GLU A 15 7.38 6.52 12.73
CA GLU A 15 8.38 5.46 12.50
C GLU A 15 9.19 5.72 11.21
N VAL A 16 8.55 6.15 10.12
CA VAL A 16 9.24 6.52 8.88
C VAL A 16 10.13 7.76 9.08
N ASP A 17 9.68 8.72 9.90
CA ASP A 17 10.43 9.95 10.15
C ASP A 17 11.59 9.78 11.13
N LYS A 18 11.49 8.83 12.06
CA LYS A 18 12.61 8.42 12.94
C LYS A 18 13.76 7.78 12.17
N ALA A 19 13.48 7.15 11.04
CA ALA A 19 14.51 6.54 10.22
C ALA A 19 15.36 7.64 9.54
N LEU A 20 16.68 7.43 9.50
CA LEU A 20 17.66 8.29 8.80
C LEU A 20 17.56 8.11 7.26
N LEU A 21 16.36 8.29 6.74
CA LEU A 21 16.02 8.13 5.33
C LEU A 21 16.00 9.49 4.62
N THR A 22 16.44 9.51 3.37
CA THR A 22 16.24 10.65 2.48
C THR A 22 14.75 10.87 2.20
N SER A 23 14.36 12.08 1.77
CA SER A 23 12.96 12.40 1.46
C SER A 23 12.32 11.43 0.45
N ARG A 24 13.11 10.93 -0.50
CA ARG A 24 12.67 9.94 -1.48
C ARG A 24 12.40 8.58 -0.83
N GLU A 25 13.30 8.12 0.03
CA GLU A 25 13.13 6.85 0.75
C GLU A 25 11.97 6.90 1.73
N LYS A 26 11.78 8.04 2.42
CA LYS A 26 10.61 8.26 3.27
C LYS A 26 9.33 8.13 2.46
N PHE A 27 9.22 8.81 1.32
CA PHE A 27 8.05 8.70 0.45
C PHE A 27 7.81 7.24 0.02
N SER A 28 8.84 6.54 -0.46
CA SER A 28 8.74 5.12 -0.84
C SER A 28 8.29 4.24 0.33
N ALA A 29 8.78 4.47 1.54
CA ALA A 29 8.35 3.73 2.74
C ALA A 29 6.88 4.01 3.07
N ARG A 30 6.43 5.27 2.97
CA ARG A 30 5.01 5.62 3.18
C ARG A 30 4.10 4.93 2.17
N VAL A 31 4.49 4.91 0.90
CA VAL A 31 3.74 4.21 -0.16
C VAL A 31 3.72 2.70 0.09
N ALA A 32 4.83 2.10 0.50
CA ALA A 32 4.93 0.66 0.76
C ALA A 32 4.07 0.21 1.95
N ILE A 33 4.10 0.96 3.06
CA ILE A 33 3.28 0.69 4.24
C ILE A 33 1.79 0.83 3.87
N TYR A 34 1.44 1.88 3.13
CA TYR A 34 0.08 2.09 2.67
C TYR A 34 -0.41 0.93 1.77
N ALA A 35 0.40 0.50 0.80
CA ALA A 35 0.12 -0.66 -0.05
C ALA A 35 -0.14 -1.94 0.76
N LEU A 36 0.69 -2.23 1.76
CA LEU A 36 0.50 -3.40 2.62
C LEU A 36 -0.81 -3.31 3.42
N ARG A 37 -1.14 -2.12 3.93
CA ARG A 37 -2.39 -1.89 4.68
C ARG A 37 -3.60 -2.09 3.79
N SER A 38 -3.59 -1.55 2.57
CA SER A 38 -4.63 -1.77 1.56
C SER A 38 -4.82 -3.25 1.27
N LEU A 39 -3.74 -3.99 0.97
CA LEU A 39 -3.79 -5.42 0.70
C LEU A 39 -4.41 -6.22 1.86
N LYS A 40 -4.00 -5.92 3.11
CA LYS A 40 -4.57 -6.55 4.31
C LYS A 40 -6.07 -6.30 4.46
N GLN A 41 -6.52 -5.05 4.21
CA GLN A 41 -7.93 -4.70 4.30
C GLN A 41 -8.76 -5.41 3.23
N ILE A 42 -8.27 -5.49 1.98
CA ILE A 42 -8.95 -6.17 0.88
C ILE A 42 -9.04 -7.68 1.19
N ALA A 43 -7.94 -8.28 1.64
CA ALA A 43 -7.87 -9.68 2.04
C ALA A 43 -8.89 -9.99 3.16
N GLN A 44 -8.92 -9.18 4.22
CA GLN A 44 -9.88 -9.33 5.32
C GLN A 44 -11.33 -9.16 4.85
N LYS A 45 -11.61 -8.16 4.01
CA LYS A 45 -12.96 -7.90 3.48
C LYS A 45 -13.48 -9.07 2.64
N ASN A 46 -12.60 -9.71 1.88
CA ASN A 46 -12.95 -10.83 0.99
C ASN A 46 -12.81 -12.20 1.67
N GLY A 47 -12.26 -12.27 2.89
CA GLY A 47 -12.02 -13.53 3.61
C GLY A 47 -10.99 -14.45 2.93
N VAL A 48 -10.07 -13.87 2.15
CA VAL A 48 -9.03 -14.61 1.41
C VAL A 48 -7.64 -14.20 1.86
N ALA A 49 -6.63 -15.02 1.61
CA ALA A 49 -5.24 -14.62 1.85
C ALA A 49 -4.82 -13.49 0.90
N ILE A 50 -3.83 -12.67 1.29
CA ILE A 50 -3.28 -11.61 0.40
C ILE A 50 -2.79 -12.22 -0.93
N THR A 51 -2.27 -13.44 -0.88
CA THR A 51 -1.78 -14.20 -2.04
C THR A 51 -2.88 -14.65 -3.00
N GLN A 52 -4.15 -14.61 -2.57
CA GLN A 52 -5.32 -15.00 -3.36
C GLN A 52 -6.10 -13.78 -3.86
N LEU A 53 -5.60 -12.56 -3.64
CA LEU A 53 -6.23 -11.34 -4.13
C LEU A 53 -6.08 -11.24 -5.65
N GLU A 54 -7.22 -11.07 -6.32
CA GLU A 54 -7.24 -10.83 -7.75
C GLU A 54 -6.87 -9.35 -8.05
N PRO A 55 -6.12 -9.08 -9.13
CA PRO A 55 -5.74 -7.71 -9.51
C PRO A 55 -6.94 -6.76 -9.60
N GLN A 56 -8.09 -7.25 -10.09
CA GLN A 56 -9.31 -6.45 -10.20
C GLN A 56 -9.84 -5.99 -8.84
N GLN A 57 -9.75 -6.84 -7.80
CA GLN A 57 -10.21 -6.49 -6.45
C GLN A 57 -9.32 -5.39 -5.84
N ILE A 58 -8.03 -5.42 -6.16
CA ILE A 58 -7.05 -4.43 -5.74
C ILE A 58 -7.33 -3.10 -6.43
N GLU A 59 -7.54 -3.13 -7.74
CA GLU A 59 -7.88 -1.95 -8.52
C GLU A 59 -9.20 -1.32 -8.04
N ASP A 60 -10.27 -2.10 -7.92
CA ASP A 60 -11.57 -1.61 -7.48
C ASP A 60 -11.50 -0.94 -6.10
N TRP A 61 -10.72 -1.51 -5.17
CA TRP A 61 -10.51 -0.93 -3.85
C TRP A 61 -9.76 0.41 -3.93
N ILE A 62 -8.67 0.47 -4.71
CA ILE A 62 -7.85 1.68 -4.89
C ILE A 62 -8.65 2.82 -5.51
N TYR A 63 -9.56 2.50 -6.45
CA TYR A 63 -10.42 3.50 -7.07
C TYR A 63 -11.56 3.97 -6.15
N GLN A 64 -12.00 3.13 -5.22
CA GLN A 64 -13.03 3.46 -4.22
C GLN A 64 -12.46 4.17 -2.98
N ASP A 65 -11.15 4.12 -2.73
CA ASP A 65 -10.54 4.74 -1.57
C ASP A 65 -10.55 6.29 -1.66
N GLU A 66 -11.30 6.94 -0.76
CA GLU A 66 -11.46 8.39 -0.71
C GLU A 66 -10.15 9.13 -0.35
N SER A 67 -9.26 8.47 0.39
CA SER A 67 -7.91 8.99 0.72
C SER A 67 -7.07 9.16 -0.54
N LEU A 68 -7.35 8.35 -1.57
CA LEU A 68 -6.71 8.44 -2.88
C LEU A 68 -7.42 9.37 -3.87
N GLN A 69 -8.60 9.88 -3.51
CA GLN A 69 -9.39 10.78 -4.36
C GLN A 69 -9.04 12.26 -4.15
N THR A 70 -8.48 12.62 -2.99
CA THR A 70 -8.23 14.02 -2.61
C THR A 70 -6.74 14.33 -2.51
N GLY A 71 -6.28 15.36 -3.23
CA GLY A 71 -4.89 15.85 -3.16
C GLY A 71 -3.85 15.05 -3.94
N ILE A 72 -4.26 14.08 -4.76
CA ILE A 72 -3.37 13.23 -5.55
C ILE A 72 -3.62 13.41 -7.06
N ASP A 73 -2.55 13.40 -7.86
CA ASP A 73 -2.63 13.39 -9.32
C ASP A 73 -3.42 12.19 -9.86
N ARG A 74 -4.20 12.43 -10.91
CA ARG A 74 -5.05 11.38 -11.53
C ARG A 74 -4.27 10.16 -12.00
N GLU A 75 -2.97 10.31 -12.26
CA GLU A 75 -2.07 9.26 -12.71
C GLU A 75 -1.53 8.38 -11.57
N PHE A 76 -1.68 8.80 -10.31
CA PHE A 76 -1.19 8.02 -9.18
C PHE A 76 -1.99 6.75 -8.95
N ARG A 77 -3.32 6.77 -9.13
CA ARG A 77 -4.17 5.57 -8.95
C ARG A 77 -3.76 4.40 -9.84
N PRO A 78 -3.61 4.57 -11.17
CA PRO A 78 -3.14 3.48 -12.02
C PRO A 78 -1.69 3.06 -11.69
N PHE A 79 -0.80 4.02 -11.40
CA PHE A 79 0.55 3.71 -10.96
C PHE A 79 0.57 2.88 -9.66
N PHE A 80 -0.22 3.28 -8.67
CA PHE A 80 -0.30 2.63 -7.37
C PHE A 80 -0.95 1.25 -7.49
N SER A 81 -2.00 1.10 -8.29
CA SER A 81 -2.58 -0.22 -8.61
C SER A 81 -1.54 -1.15 -9.21
N GLN A 82 -0.80 -0.70 -10.23
CA GLN A 82 0.27 -1.49 -10.84
C GLN A 82 1.39 -1.82 -9.85
N LEU A 83 1.77 -0.88 -8.98
CA LEU A 83 2.77 -1.10 -7.95
C LEU A 83 2.35 -2.20 -6.97
N VAL A 84 1.10 -2.14 -6.49
CA VAL A 84 0.55 -3.11 -5.54
C VAL A 84 0.44 -4.49 -6.19
N ILE A 85 -0.09 -4.56 -7.42
CA ILE A 85 -0.20 -5.81 -8.20
C ILE A 85 1.19 -6.41 -8.47
N ALA A 86 2.16 -5.59 -8.89
CA ALA A 86 3.51 -6.07 -9.16
C ALA A 86 4.23 -6.54 -7.89
N SER A 87 3.88 -5.98 -6.73
CA SER A 87 4.48 -6.34 -5.44
C SER A 87 3.90 -7.62 -4.84
N SER A 88 2.67 -8.02 -5.16
CA SER A 88 2.02 -9.20 -4.56
C SER A 88 2.77 -10.51 -4.86
N LYS A 89 3.27 -10.66 -6.09
CA LYS A 89 4.01 -11.85 -6.54
C LYS A 89 5.36 -12.04 -5.80
N PRO A 90 6.28 -11.05 -5.77
CA PRO A 90 7.53 -11.20 -5.02
C PRO A 90 7.30 -11.29 -3.51
N LEU A 91 6.29 -10.61 -2.95
CA LEU A 91 5.94 -10.76 -1.53
C LEU A 91 5.48 -12.19 -1.21
N GLY A 92 4.64 -12.78 -2.06
CA GLY A 92 4.24 -14.18 -1.95
C GLY A 92 5.43 -15.15 -2.01
N GLN A 93 6.38 -14.90 -2.90
CA GLN A 93 7.60 -15.71 -3.03
C GLN A 93 8.48 -15.59 -1.78
N MET A 94 8.70 -14.37 -1.26
CA MET A 94 9.50 -14.15 -0.05
C MET A 94 8.85 -14.77 1.19
N ALA A 95 7.54 -14.66 1.33
CA ALA A 95 6.78 -15.29 2.40
C ALA A 95 6.94 -16.82 2.42
N GLN A 96 6.85 -17.46 1.25
CA GLN A 96 7.10 -18.89 1.11
C GLN A 96 8.55 -19.26 1.48
N GLN A 97 9.52 -18.43 1.11
CA GLN A 97 10.94 -18.65 1.41
C GLN A 97 11.30 -18.45 2.89
N THR A 98 10.60 -17.55 3.58
CA THR A 98 10.84 -17.24 5.01
C THR A 98 9.92 -18.01 5.96
N GLY A 99 8.94 -18.77 5.45
CA GLY A 99 7.97 -19.49 6.27
C GLY A 99 7.00 -18.58 7.02
N VAL A 100 6.88 -17.31 6.60
CA VAL A 100 5.97 -16.33 7.20
C VAL A 100 4.69 -16.29 6.38
N ALA A 101 3.54 -16.49 7.03
CA ALA A 101 2.24 -16.38 6.37
C ALA A 101 1.87 -14.90 6.15
N ILE A 102 1.41 -14.58 4.94
CA ILE A 102 0.86 -13.26 4.55
C ILE A 102 -0.50 -13.41 3.89
#